data_AF-A0A1Y2M3L0-F1
#
_entry.id   AF-A0A1Y2M3L0-F1
#
_cell.length_a   1.000
_cell.length_b   1.000
_cell.length_c   1.000
_cell.angle_alpha   90.00
_cell.angle_beta   90.00
_cell.angle_gamma   90.00
#
_symmetry.space_group_name_H-M   'P 1'
#
loop_
_entity.id
_entity.type
_entity.pdbx_description
1 polymer ?
#
loop_
_entity_poly.entity_id
_entity_poly.type
_entity_poly.pdbx_seq_one_letter_code
_entity_poly.pdbx_strand_id
1 'polypeptide(L)'
;MDGGAAPSRMICSMARLAETFWLWTPYYLAAVIVDIVPHLWRNRIGVCWPRITTWFQALRDDVSLPIGVAGFCWGGLHAIMLTHDRADTKPAKGQPLVDASFAAHPSSVAVPGDLEKVCMPLSIAIGDEDSVIPLKQTRQAQQVLKGKDSVETEVVVYPGARHGFAVRASRSKAHSKETSQAEEAEQQALAWFKKHFAWVQCFGQVS
;
A
#
# COMPACT_ATOMS: atom_id res chain seq x y z
N MET A 1 4.07 3.23 17.67
CA MET A 1 5.06 3.30 16.58
C MET A 1 5.67 4.69 16.57
N ASP A 2 6.96 4.85 16.87
CA ASP A 2 7.63 6.17 16.94
C ASP A 2 8.05 6.68 15.55
N GLY A 3 7.15 6.53 14.57
CA GLY A 3 7.28 7.09 13.23
C GLY A 3 6.65 8.48 13.19
N GLY A 4 7.35 9.46 12.65
CA GLY A 4 6.79 10.79 12.50
C GLY A 4 5.76 10.80 11.37
N ALA A 5 4.48 10.97 11.71
CA ALA A 5 3.43 11.19 10.74
C ALA A 5 3.79 12.36 9.82
N ALA A 6 3.41 12.26 8.54
CA ALA A 6 3.52 13.39 7.65
C ALA A 6 2.62 14.52 8.16
N PRO A 7 3.11 15.77 8.26
CA PRO A 7 2.26 16.86 8.73
C PRO A 7 1.15 17.13 7.70
N SER A 8 -0.06 17.43 8.15
CA SER A 8 -1.21 17.69 7.26
C SER A 8 -0.93 18.79 6.23
N ARG A 9 -0.12 19.79 6.61
CA ARG A 9 0.34 20.87 5.71
C ARG A 9 1.13 20.36 4.50
N MET A 10 1.75 19.20 4.58
CA MET A 10 2.43 18.56 3.45
C MET A 10 1.42 18.22 2.35
N ILE A 11 0.27 17.65 2.72
CA ILE A 11 -0.79 17.28 1.77
C ILE A 11 -1.38 18.55 1.12
N CYS A 12 -1.64 19.59 1.92
CA CYS A 12 -2.11 20.87 1.39
C CYS A 12 -1.09 21.53 0.46
N SER A 13 0.21 21.49 0.80
CA SER A 13 1.28 22.09 -0.02
C SER A 13 1.46 21.34 -1.34
N MET A 14 1.34 20.01 -1.33
CA MET A 14 1.37 19.19 -2.55
C MET A 14 0.16 19.47 -3.45
N ALA A 15 -1.04 19.55 -2.88
CA ALA A 15 -2.26 19.87 -3.63
C ALA A 15 -2.15 21.25 -4.28
N ARG A 16 -1.69 22.25 -3.51
CA ARG A 16 -1.47 23.60 -4.05
C ARG A 16 -0.39 23.59 -5.12
N LEU A 17 0.75 22.93 -4.92
CA LEU A 17 1.81 22.86 -5.94
C LEU A 17 1.29 22.35 -7.30
N ALA A 18 0.34 21.41 -7.30
CA ALA A 18 -0.27 20.88 -8.51
C ALA A 18 -1.22 21.86 -9.22
N GLU A 19 -1.82 22.81 -8.50
CA GLU A 19 -2.81 23.78 -9.02
C GLU A 19 -2.24 25.20 -9.20
N THR A 20 -1.00 25.44 -8.77
CA THR A 20 -0.47 26.80 -8.58
C THR A 20 0.16 27.39 -9.83
N PHE A 21 -0.07 28.70 -10.03
CA PHE A 21 0.55 29.54 -11.05
C PHE A 21 2.08 29.67 -10.85
N TRP A 22 2.84 29.79 -11.94
CA TRP A 22 4.31 29.68 -11.95
C TRP A 22 5.07 30.55 -10.92
N LEU A 23 4.51 31.70 -10.52
CA LEU A 23 5.10 32.61 -9.54
C LEU A 23 5.20 32.03 -8.12
N TRP A 24 4.21 31.22 -7.71
CA TRP A 24 4.14 30.65 -6.36
C TRP A 24 4.71 29.22 -6.30
N THR A 25 4.99 28.62 -7.45
CA THR A 25 5.60 27.29 -7.57
C THR A 25 6.88 27.15 -6.73
N PRO A 26 7.85 28.09 -6.71
CA PRO A 26 9.06 27.95 -5.90
C PRO A 26 8.79 27.88 -4.40
N TYR A 27 7.81 28.66 -3.91
CA TYR A 27 7.42 28.67 -2.50
C TYR A 27 6.81 27.32 -2.09
N TYR A 28 5.82 26.82 -2.83
CA TYR A 28 5.20 25.54 -2.50
C TYR A 28 6.16 24.36 -2.70
N LEU A 29 7.07 24.45 -3.69
CA LEU A 29 8.12 23.46 -3.87
C LEU A 29 9.06 23.41 -2.65
N ALA A 30 9.53 24.56 -2.17
CA ALA A 30 10.35 24.62 -0.96
C ALA A 30 9.60 24.10 0.27
N ALA A 31 8.33 24.47 0.45
CA ALA A 31 7.49 23.99 1.54
C ALA A 31 7.31 22.46 1.50
N VAL A 32 7.09 21.88 0.32
CA VAL A 32 7.01 20.43 0.13
C VAL A 32 8.34 19.75 0.45
N ILE A 33 9.48 20.30 0.00
CA ILE A 33 10.81 19.75 0.28
C ILE A 33 11.10 19.72 1.78
N VAL A 34 10.81 20.81 2.49
CA VAL A 34 10.99 20.92 3.95
C VAL A 34 10.20 19.85 4.71
N ASP A 35 9.12 19.33 4.13
CA ASP A 35 8.24 18.35 4.78
C ASP A 35 8.56 16.93 4.39
N ILE A 36 8.68 16.70 3.08
CA ILE A 36 8.93 15.38 2.51
C ILE A 36 10.32 14.88 2.89
N VAL A 37 11.37 15.72 2.82
CA VAL A 37 12.74 15.24 3.03
C VAL A 37 12.94 14.70 4.45
N PRO A 38 12.58 15.42 5.53
CA PRO A 38 12.68 14.89 6.88
C PRO A 38 11.77 13.68 7.12
N HIS A 39 10.60 13.64 6.47
CA HIS A 39 9.68 12.51 6.56
C HIS A 39 10.29 11.26 5.92
N LEU A 40 10.84 11.35 4.71
CA LEU A 40 11.50 10.24 4.03
C LEU A 40 12.74 9.76 4.78
N TRP A 41 13.51 10.67 5.39
CA TRP A 41 14.69 10.29 6.17
C TRP A 41 14.33 9.53 7.45
N ARG A 42 13.32 10.01 8.20
CA ARG A 42 12.82 9.34 9.42
C ARG A 42 12.08 8.04 9.12
N ASN A 43 11.41 7.98 7.97
CA ASN A 43 10.64 6.81 7.53
C ASN A 43 11.36 6.02 6.43
N ARG A 44 12.70 6.03 6.40
CA ARG A 44 13.45 5.17 5.48
C ARG A 44 13.25 3.71 5.85
N ILE A 45 13.32 2.82 4.87
CA ILE A 45 13.07 1.38 5.04
C ILE A 45 13.89 0.80 6.21
N GLY A 46 15.18 1.13 6.31
CA GLY A 46 16.05 0.62 7.39
C GLY A 46 15.63 1.03 8.82
N VAL A 47 14.76 2.03 8.98
CA VAL A 47 14.21 2.43 10.29
C VAL A 47 12.82 1.85 10.51
N CYS A 48 11.95 1.92 9.49
CA CYS A 48 10.57 1.47 9.63
C CYS A 48 10.43 -0.05 9.57
N TRP A 49 11.22 -0.71 8.73
CA TRP A 49 11.08 -2.15 8.49
C TRP A 49 11.25 -2.97 9.77
N PRO A 50 12.31 -2.80 10.60
CA PRO A 50 12.42 -3.53 11.87
C PRO A 50 11.24 -3.26 12.81
N ARG A 51 10.72 -2.03 12.84
CA ARG A 51 9.58 -1.67 13.70
C ARG A 51 8.30 -2.37 13.26
N ILE A 52 8.08 -2.45 11.94
CA ILE A 52 6.93 -3.13 11.35
C ILE A 52 7.03 -4.63 11.63
N THR A 53 8.18 -5.26 11.33
CA THR A 53 8.35 -6.70 11.56
C THR A 53 8.25 -7.05 13.04
N THR A 54 8.85 -6.28 13.95
CA THR A 54 8.71 -6.51 15.39
C THR A 54 7.26 -6.40 15.87
N TRP A 55 6.51 -5.41 15.37
CA TRP A 55 5.09 -5.28 15.71
C TRP A 55 4.27 -6.47 15.21
N PHE A 56 4.47 -6.90 13.96
CA PHE A 56 3.77 -8.05 13.40
C PHE A 56 4.19 -9.37 14.06
N GLN A 57 5.44 -9.52 14.48
CA GLN A 57 5.91 -10.67 15.26
C GLN A 57 5.17 -10.75 16.59
N ALA A 58 5.12 -9.65 17.34
CA ALA A 58 4.38 -9.59 18.60
C ALA A 58 2.88 -9.85 18.40
N LEU A 59 2.27 -9.29 17.33
CA LEU A 59 0.88 -9.54 17.00
C LEU A 59 0.63 -11.02 16.68
N ARG A 60 1.50 -11.64 15.87
CA ARG A 60 1.38 -13.05 15.46
C ARG A 60 1.49 -14.01 16.64
N ASP A 61 2.26 -13.65 17.67
CA ASP A 61 2.37 -14.42 18.90
C ASP A 61 1.15 -14.26 19.83
N ASP A 62 0.46 -13.12 19.77
CA ASP A 62 -0.71 -12.81 20.60
C ASP A 62 -2.03 -13.33 20.01
N VAL A 63 -2.15 -13.40 18.68
CA VAL A 63 -3.40 -13.80 18.00
C VAL A 63 -3.28 -15.14 17.29
N SER A 64 -4.34 -15.95 17.35
CA SER A 64 -4.50 -17.18 16.57
C SER A 64 -5.24 -16.96 15.23
N LEU A 65 -5.83 -15.78 15.04
CA LEU A 65 -6.56 -15.40 13.84
C LEU A 65 -5.61 -15.06 12.67
N PRO A 66 -6.06 -15.15 11.41
CA PRO A 66 -5.27 -14.67 10.29
C PRO A 66 -5.09 -13.16 10.33
N ILE A 67 -3.96 -12.69 9.82
CA ILE A 67 -3.54 -11.29 9.85
C ILE A 67 -3.54 -10.75 8.41
N GLY A 68 -4.38 -9.74 8.16
CA GLY A 68 -4.36 -8.97 6.92
C GLY A 68 -3.61 -7.65 7.07
N VAL A 69 -2.95 -7.20 6.00
CA VAL A 69 -2.31 -5.87 5.96
C VAL A 69 -2.74 -5.09 4.72
N ALA A 70 -3.14 -3.83 4.92
CA ALA A 70 -3.43 -2.89 3.84
C ALA A 70 -2.42 -1.74 3.88
N GLY A 71 -1.72 -1.51 2.77
CA GLY A 71 -0.73 -0.44 2.62
C GLY A 71 -1.13 0.58 1.56
N PHE A 72 -0.93 1.87 1.84
CA PHE A 72 -1.27 2.96 0.93
C PHE A 72 -0.04 3.83 0.67
N CYS A 73 0.20 4.24 -0.58
CA CYS A 73 1.37 5.07 -0.95
C CYS A 73 2.68 4.44 -0.42
N TRP A 74 3.41 5.15 0.43
CA TRP A 74 4.63 4.65 1.09
C TRP A 74 4.42 3.35 1.88
N GLY A 75 3.25 3.18 2.50
CA GLY A 75 2.89 1.95 3.21
C GLY A 75 2.68 0.75 2.28
N GLY A 76 2.39 0.98 1.00
CA GLY A 76 2.18 -0.07 0.01
C GLY A 76 3.40 -0.97 -0.20
N LEU A 77 4.61 -0.40 -0.22
CA LEU A 77 5.84 -1.19 -0.28
C LEU A 77 5.97 -2.13 0.91
N HIS A 78 5.62 -1.68 2.11
CA HIS A 78 5.74 -2.49 3.32
C HIS A 78 4.73 -3.65 3.31
N ALA A 79 3.49 -3.40 2.86
CA ALA A 79 2.50 -4.44 2.65
C ALA A 79 3.01 -5.50 1.65
N ILE A 80 3.61 -5.08 0.54
CA ILE A 80 4.21 -6.00 -0.44
C ILE A 80 5.38 -6.77 0.20
N MET A 81 6.30 -6.10 0.88
CA MET A 81 7.47 -6.74 1.49
C MET A 81 7.11 -7.77 2.55
N LEU A 82 5.99 -7.60 3.27
CA LEU A 82 5.50 -8.58 4.24
C LEU A 82 5.07 -9.90 3.58
N THR A 83 4.78 -9.90 2.28
CA THR A 83 4.46 -11.13 1.51
C THR A 83 5.69 -11.92 1.10
N HIS A 84 6.89 -11.37 1.27
CA HIS A 84 8.12 -12.03 0.81
C HIS A 84 8.49 -13.20 1.72
N ASP A 85 9.14 -14.21 1.16
CA ASP A 85 9.72 -15.31 1.94
C ASP A 85 11.10 -14.92 2.49
N ARG A 86 11.15 -14.47 3.74
CA ARG A 86 12.34 -13.96 4.40
C ARG A 86 12.38 -14.40 5.86
N ALA A 87 13.56 -14.45 6.45
CA ALA A 87 13.71 -14.76 7.88
C ALA A 87 13.00 -13.74 8.79
N ASP A 88 12.96 -12.47 8.38
CA ASP A 88 12.30 -11.39 9.13
C ASP A 88 10.77 -11.31 8.93
N THR A 89 10.23 -12.02 7.93
CA THR A 89 8.79 -12.15 7.66
C THR A 89 8.22 -13.52 8.00
N LYS A 90 9.05 -14.44 8.47
CA LYS A 90 8.68 -15.79 8.95
C LYS A 90 9.42 -16.13 10.26
N PRO A 91 8.95 -15.63 11.42
CA PRO A 91 9.58 -15.95 12.71
C PRO A 91 9.48 -17.44 13.05
N ALA A 92 10.21 -17.85 14.09
CA ALA A 92 10.68 -19.20 14.45
C ALA A 92 9.71 -20.41 14.29
N LYS A 93 8.39 -20.19 14.21
CA LYS A 93 7.39 -21.24 13.93
C LYS A 93 7.20 -21.51 12.42
N GLY A 94 7.93 -20.81 11.55
CA GLY A 94 7.87 -20.96 10.09
C GLY A 94 6.60 -20.39 9.44
N GLN A 95 5.72 -19.78 10.23
CA GLN A 95 4.49 -19.16 9.76
C GLN A 95 4.76 -17.73 9.25
N PRO A 96 4.10 -17.30 8.17
CA PRO A 96 4.21 -15.94 7.68
C PRO A 96 3.62 -14.94 8.68
N LEU A 97 4.19 -13.73 8.72
CA LEU A 97 3.67 -12.64 9.57
C LEU A 97 2.29 -12.13 9.14
N VAL A 98 1.96 -12.26 7.86
CA VAL A 98 0.67 -11.86 7.29
C VAL A 98 0.17 -12.95 6.36
N ASP A 99 -1.14 -13.13 6.34
CA ASP A 99 -1.83 -14.17 5.56
C ASP A 99 -2.35 -13.63 4.23
N ALA A 100 -2.66 -12.33 4.15
CA ALA A 100 -3.04 -11.65 2.93
C ALA A 100 -2.65 -10.17 2.99
N SER A 101 -2.25 -9.61 1.84
CA SER A 101 -1.86 -8.21 1.72
C SER A 101 -2.65 -7.50 0.62
N PHE A 102 -2.93 -6.22 0.86
CA PHE A 102 -3.47 -5.29 -0.11
C PHE A 102 -2.59 -4.05 -0.20
N ALA A 103 -2.35 -3.54 -1.40
CA ALA A 103 -1.60 -2.31 -1.61
C ALA A 103 -2.31 -1.37 -2.60
N ALA A 104 -2.60 -0.14 -2.19
CA ALA A 104 -3.16 0.89 -3.05
C ALA A 104 -2.15 1.97 -3.39
N HIS A 105 -2.04 2.27 -4.69
CA HIS A 105 -1.11 3.21 -5.30
C HIS A 105 0.28 3.18 -4.62
N PRO A 106 0.95 2.02 -4.56
CA PRO A 106 2.16 1.87 -3.79
C PRO A 106 3.29 2.76 -4.32
N SER A 107 4.23 3.13 -3.45
CA SER A 107 5.39 3.96 -3.81
C SER A 107 6.70 3.22 -3.53
N SER A 108 7.75 3.55 -4.28
CA SER A 108 9.10 2.98 -4.09
C SER A 108 9.20 1.46 -4.30
N VAL A 109 8.26 0.87 -5.04
CA VAL A 109 8.29 -0.57 -5.39
C VAL A 109 9.22 -0.78 -6.57
N ALA A 110 10.18 -1.68 -6.44
CA ALA A 110 11.00 -2.12 -7.56
C ALA A 110 10.19 -3.08 -8.43
N VAL A 111 9.84 -2.66 -9.65
CA VAL A 111 9.20 -3.51 -10.65
C VAL A 111 10.28 -3.97 -11.66
N PRO A 112 10.59 -5.28 -11.78
CA PRO A 112 9.87 -6.43 -11.20
C PRO A 112 10.40 -6.90 -9.83
N GLY A 113 11.55 -6.41 -9.37
CA GLY A 113 12.36 -7.05 -8.32
C GLY A 113 11.73 -7.27 -6.93
N ASP A 114 10.79 -6.42 -6.48
CA ASP A 114 10.04 -6.68 -5.24
C ASP A 114 8.87 -7.63 -5.52
N LEU A 115 8.17 -7.48 -6.64
CA LEU A 115 7.03 -8.30 -7.01
C LEU A 115 7.41 -9.77 -7.31
N GLU A 116 8.63 -9.99 -7.81
CA GLU A 116 9.19 -11.33 -8.00
C GLU A 116 9.40 -12.09 -6.69
N LYS A 117 9.48 -11.40 -5.54
CA LYS A 117 9.70 -12.03 -4.24
C LYS A 117 8.40 -12.33 -3.50
N VAL A 118 7.24 -11.99 -4.07
CA VAL A 118 5.92 -12.23 -3.49
C VAL A 118 5.69 -13.74 -3.36
N CYS A 119 5.37 -14.17 -2.13
CA CYS A 119 5.10 -15.55 -1.76
C CYS A 119 3.78 -15.72 -0.96
N MET A 120 3.12 -14.63 -0.60
CA MET A 120 1.81 -14.62 0.08
C MET A 120 0.77 -13.85 -0.74
N PRO A 121 -0.54 -14.11 -0.54
CA PRO A 121 -1.60 -13.47 -1.30
C PRO A 121 -1.49 -11.94 -1.32
N LEU A 122 -1.50 -11.36 -2.51
CA LEU A 122 -1.33 -9.93 -2.72
C LEU A 122 -2.32 -9.37 -3.75
N SER A 123 -3.09 -8.37 -3.34
CA SER A 123 -3.91 -7.56 -4.26
C SER A 123 -3.38 -6.14 -4.35
N ILE A 124 -3.24 -5.61 -5.57
CA ILE A 124 -2.75 -4.27 -5.85
C ILE A 124 -3.81 -3.46 -6.58
N ALA A 125 -4.10 -2.27 -6.07
CA ALA A 125 -4.91 -1.23 -6.72
C ALA A 125 -3.99 -0.13 -7.24
N ILE A 126 -3.95 0.10 -8.56
CA ILE A 126 -3.03 1.07 -9.17
C ILE A 126 -3.70 1.84 -10.30
N GLY A 127 -3.37 3.13 -10.46
CA GLY A 127 -3.87 3.93 -11.58
C GLY A 127 -2.97 3.83 -12.81
N ASP A 128 -3.52 4.05 -14.01
CA ASP A 128 -2.74 4.16 -15.25
C ASP A 128 -2.08 5.54 -15.45
N GLU A 129 -2.60 6.59 -14.78
CA GLU A 129 -2.03 7.94 -14.69
C GLU A 129 -1.20 8.14 -13.41
N ASP A 130 -0.73 7.06 -12.78
CA ASP A 130 0.14 7.14 -11.60
C ASP A 130 1.54 7.67 -12.00
N SER A 131 1.92 8.82 -11.44
CA SER A 131 3.21 9.46 -11.71
C SER A 131 4.39 8.79 -11.01
N VAL A 132 4.13 7.94 -10.01
CA VAL A 132 5.14 7.21 -9.22
C VAL A 132 5.43 5.85 -9.84
N ILE A 133 4.41 5.13 -10.29
CA ILE A 133 4.55 3.86 -11.03
C ILE A 133 3.88 4.02 -12.40
N PRO A 134 4.64 4.38 -13.45
CA PRO A 134 4.09 4.62 -14.77
C PRO A 134 3.46 3.36 -15.39
N LEU A 135 2.52 3.55 -16.33
CA LEU A 135 1.78 2.47 -17.02
C LEU A 135 2.66 1.30 -17.53
N LYS A 136 3.87 1.57 -18.01
CA LYS A 136 4.81 0.51 -18.44
C LYS A 136 5.17 -0.42 -17.27
N GLN A 137 5.49 0.14 -16.11
CA GLN A 137 5.76 -0.63 -14.89
C GLN A 137 4.48 -1.29 -14.37
N THR A 138 3.33 -0.61 -14.43
CA THR A 138 2.04 -1.21 -14.07
C THR A 138 1.74 -2.48 -14.88
N ARG A 139 1.94 -2.43 -16.20
CA ARG A 139 1.78 -3.62 -17.07
C ARG A 139 2.79 -4.71 -16.73
N GLN A 140 4.04 -4.34 -16.44
CA GLN A 140 5.06 -5.29 -16.00
C GLN A 140 4.69 -5.94 -14.67
N ALA A 141 4.16 -5.18 -13.72
CA ALA A 141 3.66 -5.68 -12.44
C ALA A 141 2.53 -6.69 -12.64
N GLN A 142 1.56 -6.38 -13.52
CA GLN A 142 0.50 -7.32 -13.90
C GLN A 142 1.07 -8.62 -14.47
N GLN A 143 2.07 -8.54 -15.36
CA GLN A 143 2.69 -9.73 -15.96
C GLN A 143 3.43 -10.59 -14.93
N VAL A 144 4.24 -9.97 -14.06
CA VAL A 144 5.01 -10.66 -13.02
C VAL A 144 4.07 -11.37 -12.04
N LEU A 145 3.05 -10.67 -11.55
CA LEU A 145 2.12 -11.22 -10.56
C LEU A 145 1.21 -12.27 -11.20
N LYS A 146 0.74 -12.06 -12.43
CA LYS A 146 -0.02 -13.09 -13.17
C LYS A 146 0.77 -14.38 -13.39
N GLY A 147 2.10 -14.31 -13.47
CA GLY A 147 2.98 -15.48 -13.59
C GLY A 147 3.25 -16.22 -12.27
N LYS A 148 2.68 -15.78 -11.14
CA LYS A 148 2.84 -16.42 -9.83
C LYS A 148 1.79 -17.53 -9.64
N ASP A 149 2.04 -18.70 -10.20
CA ASP A 149 1.09 -19.83 -10.09
C ASP A 149 0.99 -20.40 -8.67
N SER A 150 2.00 -20.20 -7.83
CA SER A 150 2.07 -20.73 -6.47
C SER A 150 1.32 -19.90 -5.43
N VAL A 151 0.86 -18.70 -5.77
CA VAL A 151 0.25 -17.77 -4.83
C VAL A 151 -0.78 -16.90 -5.54
N GLU A 152 -1.94 -16.71 -4.92
CA GLU A 152 -2.97 -15.89 -5.51
C GLU A 152 -2.58 -14.41 -5.51
N THR A 153 -2.62 -13.77 -6.68
CA THR A 153 -2.33 -12.35 -6.80
C THR A 153 -3.35 -11.66 -7.69
N GLU A 154 -3.60 -10.38 -7.41
CA GLU A 154 -4.51 -9.55 -8.17
C GLU A 154 -3.87 -8.18 -8.42
N VAL A 155 -4.03 -7.64 -9.63
CA VAL A 155 -3.63 -6.27 -9.96
C VAL A 155 -4.76 -5.62 -10.76
N VAL A 156 -5.46 -4.69 -10.13
CA VAL A 156 -6.53 -3.91 -10.75
C VAL A 156 -5.98 -2.55 -11.15
N VAL A 157 -6.15 -2.23 -12.44
CA VAL A 157 -5.74 -0.94 -13.01
C VAL A 157 -6.97 -0.04 -13.13
N TYR A 158 -6.94 1.11 -12.47
CA TYR A 158 -8.01 2.10 -12.43
C TYR A 158 -7.78 3.17 -13.51
N PRO A 159 -8.62 3.24 -14.57
CA PRO A 159 -8.37 4.13 -15.71
C PRO A 159 -8.55 5.62 -15.36
N GLY A 160 -7.55 6.44 -15.66
CA GLY A 160 -7.45 7.84 -15.29
C GLY A 160 -7.21 8.11 -13.80
N ALA A 161 -6.94 7.07 -13.00
CA ALA A 161 -6.63 7.27 -11.59
C ALA A 161 -5.16 7.71 -11.43
N ARG A 162 -4.96 8.71 -10.57
CA ARG A 162 -3.64 9.27 -10.27
C ARG A 162 -3.09 8.74 -8.95
N HIS A 163 -1.82 9.04 -8.68
CA HIS A 163 -1.21 8.67 -7.42
C HIS A 163 -1.99 9.24 -6.22
N GLY A 164 -2.32 8.38 -5.25
CA GLY A 164 -3.09 8.77 -4.07
C GLY A 164 -4.61 8.74 -4.24
N PHE A 165 -5.15 8.25 -5.37
CA PHE A 165 -6.60 8.22 -5.61
C PHE A 165 -7.38 7.57 -4.44
N ALA A 166 -6.87 6.47 -3.87
CA ALA A 166 -7.55 5.73 -2.80
C ALA A 166 -7.58 6.45 -1.43
N VAL A 167 -6.82 7.54 -1.25
CA VAL A 167 -6.78 8.29 0.02
C VAL A 167 -7.14 9.77 -0.11
N ARG A 168 -7.12 10.33 -1.33
CA ARG A 168 -7.35 11.76 -1.59
C ARG A 168 -8.76 12.09 -2.08
N ALA A 169 -9.62 11.09 -2.26
CA ALA A 169 -11.00 11.27 -2.67
C ALA A 169 -11.73 12.27 -1.76
N SER A 170 -12.21 13.36 -2.36
CA SER A 170 -12.96 14.39 -1.63
C SER A 170 -14.36 13.89 -1.32
N ARG A 171 -14.65 13.59 -0.05
CA ARG A 171 -15.99 13.20 0.42
C ARG A 171 -17.07 14.27 0.15
N SER A 172 -16.69 15.52 -0.10
CA SER A 172 -17.61 16.59 -0.48
C SER A 172 -18.09 16.53 -1.94
N LYS A 173 -17.38 15.78 -2.79
CA LYS A 173 -17.76 15.52 -4.19
C LYS A 173 -17.98 14.02 -4.36
N ALA A 174 -19.04 13.51 -3.72
CA ALA A 174 -19.37 12.08 -3.69
C ALA A 174 -19.42 11.43 -5.09
N HIS A 175 -19.82 12.20 -6.13
CA HIS A 175 -19.95 11.70 -7.50
C HIS A 175 -18.76 12.01 -8.40
N SER A 176 -17.62 12.44 -7.85
CA SER A 176 -16.41 12.61 -8.67
C SER A 176 -15.84 11.25 -9.06
N LYS A 177 -15.25 11.16 -10.26
CA LYS A 177 -14.59 9.94 -10.75
C LYS A 177 -13.55 9.42 -9.75
N GLU A 178 -12.77 10.31 -9.14
CA GLU A 178 -11.77 9.95 -8.13
C GLU A 178 -12.40 9.33 -6.88
N THR A 179 -13.58 9.82 -6.45
CA THR A 179 -14.31 9.25 -5.30
C THR A 179 -14.79 7.84 -5.61
N SER A 180 -15.42 7.64 -6.76
CA SER A 180 -15.87 6.29 -7.16
C SER A 180 -14.71 5.30 -7.27
N GLN A 181 -13.56 5.72 -7.81
CA GLN A 181 -12.38 4.87 -7.89
C GLN A 181 -11.79 4.52 -6.51
N ALA A 182 -11.84 5.45 -5.56
CA ALA A 182 -11.42 5.17 -4.18
C ALA A 182 -12.36 4.17 -3.50
N GLU A 183 -13.67 4.30 -3.68
CA GLU A 183 -14.67 3.35 -3.19
C GLU A 183 -14.49 1.97 -3.83
N GLU A 184 -14.24 1.91 -5.15
CA GLU A 184 -13.95 0.66 -5.84
C GLU A 184 -12.66 -0.01 -5.33
N ALA A 185 -11.61 0.76 -5.01
CA ALA A 185 -10.39 0.23 -4.40
C ALA A 185 -10.61 -0.27 -2.96
N GLU A 186 -11.48 0.41 -2.19
CA GLU A 186 -11.93 -0.09 -0.89
C GLU A 186 -12.70 -1.41 -1.04
N GLN A 187 -13.62 -1.50 -2.01
CA GLN A 187 -14.34 -2.74 -2.27
C GLN A 187 -13.42 -3.87 -2.73
N GLN A 188 -12.41 -3.58 -3.54
CA GLN A 188 -11.37 -4.54 -3.90
C GLN A 188 -10.68 -5.09 -2.65
N ALA A 189 -10.23 -4.22 -1.73
CA ALA A 189 -9.58 -4.65 -0.49
C ALA A 189 -10.52 -5.50 0.38
N LEU A 190 -11.77 -5.08 0.56
CA LEU A 190 -12.77 -5.83 1.34
C LEU A 190 -13.06 -7.19 0.72
N ALA A 191 -13.23 -7.26 -0.60
CA ALA A 191 -13.46 -8.51 -1.31
C ALA A 191 -12.26 -9.45 -1.17
N TRP A 192 -11.03 -8.91 -1.28
CA TRP A 192 -9.79 -9.65 -1.11
C TRP A 192 -9.68 -10.28 0.29
N PHE A 193 -9.84 -9.48 1.34
CA PHE A 193 -9.75 -10.00 2.71
C PHE A 193 -10.91 -10.93 3.06
N LYS A 194 -12.14 -10.63 2.63
CA LYS A 194 -13.27 -11.56 2.81
C LYS A 194 -13.00 -12.90 2.17
N LYS A 195 -12.44 -12.93 0.97
CA LYS A 195 -12.07 -14.18 0.28
C LYS A 195 -11.04 -14.98 1.07
N HIS A 196 -9.94 -14.34 1.50
CA HIS A 196 -8.86 -15.04 2.18
C HIS A 196 -9.17 -15.40 3.65
N PHE A 197 -10.12 -14.72 4.29
CA PHE A 197 -10.51 -14.95 5.69
C PHE A 197 -11.92 -15.54 5.86
N ALA A 198 -12.58 -15.97 4.78
CA ALA A 198 -13.92 -16.53 4.81
C ALA A 198 -14.06 -17.69 5.80
N TRP A 199 -13.03 -18.54 5.91
CA TRP A 199 -13.03 -19.72 6.78
C TRP A 199 -13.05 -19.39 8.28
N VAL A 200 -12.62 -18.19 8.68
CA VAL A 200 -12.70 -17.73 10.07
C VAL A 200 -14.15 -17.50 10.50
N GLN A 201 -15.00 -17.06 9.58
CA GLN A 201 -16.41 -16.77 9.86
C GLN A 201 -17.21 -18.05 10.18
N CYS A 202 -16.79 -19.20 9.64
CA CYS A 202 -17.44 -20.48 9.89
C CYS A 202 -17.19 -21.04 11.29
N PHE A 203 -16.06 -20.71 11.94
CA PHE A 203 -15.74 -21.20 13.29
C PHE A 203 -16.22 -20.27 14.41
N GLY A 204 -16.46 -18.99 14.12
CA GLY A 204 -16.97 -18.01 15.11
C GLY A 204 -18.47 -18.12 15.42
N GLN A 205 -19.22 -18.99 14.75
CA GLN A 205 -20.66 -19.24 15.01
C GLN A 205 -20.93 -20.50 15.86
N VAL A 206 -19.89 -21.17 16.37
CA VAL A 206 -20.02 -22.44 17.11
C VAL A 206 -19.59 -22.31 18.59
N SER A 207 -19.47 -21.09 19.12
CA SER A 207 -19.17 -20.84 20.54
C SER A 207 -20.31 -20.13 21.26
#